data_AF-A0A7Y2ZSB6-F1
#
_entry.id   AF-A0A7Y2ZSB6-F1
#
_cell.length_a   1.000
_cell.length_b   1.000
_cell.length_c   1.000
_cell.angle_alpha   90.00
_cell.angle_beta   90.00
_cell.angle_gamma   90.00
#
_symmetry.space_group_name_H-M   'P 1'
#
loop_
_entity.id
_entity.type
_entity.pdbx_description
1 polymer ?
#
loop_
_entity_poly.entity_id
_entity_poly.type
_entity_poly.pdbx_seq_one_letter_code
_entity_poly.pdbx_strand_id
1 'polypeptide(L)'
;MEVKVKYLSDLKFNLETWKRELRFHFNEMDTFEEKLEEIAGREFGKRATIPLEQFQNKIMIEKDAISKLMHRCKRKLKNIDKADFKEQIDGRLQNEQHTLAEDMRDYIRMHYGLKEEMMRYFREWL
;
A
#
# COMPACT_ATOMS: atom_id res chain seq x y z
N MET A 1 -17.59 -16.77 -24.34
CA MET A 1 -16.74 -17.41 -23.31
C MET A 1 -15.36 -16.75 -23.25
N GLU A 2 -14.72 -16.48 -24.39
CA GLU A 2 -13.39 -15.84 -24.51
C GLU A 2 -13.24 -14.46 -23.82
N VAL A 3 -14.22 -13.56 -23.98
CA VAL A 3 -14.15 -12.20 -23.38
C VAL A 3 -14.10 -12.24 -21.84
N LYS A 4 -14.82 -13.19 -21.22
CA LYS A 4 -14.84 -13.36 -19.75
C LYS A 4 -13.50 -13.87 -19.22
N VAL A 5 -12.89 -14.84 -19.91
CA VAL A 5 -11.58 -15.40 -19.55
C VAL A 5 -10.51 -14.32 -19.61
N LYS A 6 -10.51 -13.48 -20.66
CA LYS A 6 -9.57 -12.36 -20.80
C LYS A 6 -9.71 -11.31 -19.68
N TYR A 7 -10.95 -10.98 -19.31
CA TYR A 7 -11.19 -10.03 -18.22
C TYR A 7 -10.70 -10.55 -16.86
N LEU A 8 -10.92 -11.84 -16.56
CA LEU A 8 -10.46 -12.45 -15.32
C LEU A 8 -8.94 -12.58 -15.25
N SER A 9 -8.27 -12.86 -16.38
CA SER A 9 -6.81 -12.87 -16.45
C SER A 9 -6.22 -11.48 -16.20
N ASP A 10 -6.81 -10.43 -16.79
CA ASP A 10 -6.36 -9.05 -16.61
C ASP A 10 -6.56 -8.59 -15.15
N LEU A 11 -7.71 -8.95 -14.55
CA LEU A 11 -7.97 -8.64 -13.14
C LEU A 11 -7.01 -9.37 -12.19
N LYS A 12 -6.72 -10.66 -12.44
CA LYS A 12 -5.76 -11.44 -11.65
C LYS A 12 -4.35 -10.86 -11.75
N PHE A 13 -3.95 -10.45 -12.96
CA PHE A 13 -2.68 -9.76 -13.20
C PHE A 13 -2.58 -8.45 -12.40
N ASN A 14 -3.62 -7.62 -12.43
CA ASN A 14 -3.65 -6.36 -11.68
C ASN A 14 -3.53 -6.60 -10.16
N LEU A 15 -4.29 -7.56 -9.61
CA LEU A 15 -4.24 -7.89 -8.18
C LEU A 15 -2.86 -8.38 -7.72
N GLU A 16 -2.19 -9.21 -8.52
CA GLU A 16 -0.84 -9.67 -8.19
C GLU A 16 0.20 -8.55 -8.32
N THR A 17 0.05 -7.66 -9.31
CA THR A 17 0.89 -6.47 -9.45
C THR A 17 0.76 -5.56 -8.24
N TRP A 18 -0.46 -5.21 -7.84
CA TRP A 18 -0.70 -4.38 -6.65
C TRP A 18 -0.19 -5.03 -5.36
N LYS A 19 -0.29 -6.35 -5.19
CA LYS A 19 0.29 -7.05 -4.03
C LYS A 19 1.82 -6.90 -3.96
N ARG A 20 2.51 -6.94 -5.10
CA ARG A 20 3.96 -6.75 -5.15
C ARG A 20 4.34 -5.31 -4.82
N GLU A 21 3.63 -4.34 -5.40
CA GLU A 21 3.82 -2.92 -5.14
C GLU A 21 3.57 -2.57 -3.66
N LEU A 22 2.45 -3.01 -3.08
CA LEU A 22 2.14 -2.83 -1.67
C LEU A 22 3.21 -3.43 -0.74
N ARG A 23 3.76 -4.60 -1.09
CA ARG A 23 4.86 -5.20 -0.33
C ARG A 23 6.14 -4.37 -0.42
N PHE A 24 6.45 -3.87 -1.61
CA PHE A 24 7.60 -2.99 -1.82
C PHE A 24 7.46 -1.72 -0.96
N HIS A 25 6.30 -1.05 -1.01
CA HIS A 25 6.03 0.12 -0.17
C HIS A 25 6.10 -0.18 1.33
N PHE A 26 5.65 -1.36 1.77
CA PHE A 26 5.76 -1.76 3.18
C PHE A 26 7.22 -1.83 3.64
N ASN A 27 8.05 -2.52 2.86
CA ASN A 27 9.48 -2.64 3.15
C ASN A 27 10.19 -1.28 3.06
N GLU A 28 9.74 -0.39 2.17
CA GLU A 28 10.24 0.99 2.11
C GLU A 28 9.92 1.76 3.39
N MET A 29 8.73 1.56 3.98
CA MET A 29 8.38 2.14 5.28
C MET A 29 9.25 1.59 6.42
N ASP A 30 9.59 0.29 6.41
CA ASP A 30 10.55 -0.28 7.37
C ASP A 30 11.92 0.41 7.24
N THR A 31 12.40 0.59 6.01
CA THR A 31 13.68 1.27 5.73
C THR A 31 13.67 2.74 6.20
N PHE A 32 12.55 3.44 6.02
CA PHE A 32 12.42 4.82 6.50
C PHE A 32 12.38 4.91 8.02
N GLU A 33 11.76 3.94 8.69
CA GLU A 33 11.74 3.85 10.15
C GLU A 33 13.16 3.66 10.72
N GLU A 34 13.93 2.71 10.18
CA GLU A 34 15.34 2.52 10.54
C GLU A 34 16.16 3.81 10.38
N LYS A 35 15.87 4.58 9.31
CA LYS A 35 16.58 5.84 9.07
C LYS A 35 16.20 6.93 10.06
N LEU A 36 14.93 6.99 10.48
CA LEU A 36 14.49 7.90 11.54
C LEU A 36 15.17 7.56 12.87
N GLU A 37 15.31 6.28 13.21
CA GLU A 37 16.02 5.84 14.41
C GLU A 37 17.50 6.23 14.40
N GLU A 38 18.18 6.09 13.26
CA GLU A 38 19.57 6.53 13.08
C GLU A 38 19.73 8.04 13.35
N ILE A 39 18.82 8.86 12.82
CA ILE A 39 18.83 10.32 13.03
C ILE A 39 18.56 10.65 14.50
N ALA A 40 17.56 9.99 15.10
CA ALA A 40 17.23 10.16 16.51
C ALA A 40 18.41 9.81 17.44
N GLY A 41 19.20 8.79 17.09
CA GLY A 41 20.39 8.39 17.85
C GLY A 41 21.57 9.36 17.76
N ARG A 42 21.64 10.19 16.71
CA ARG A 42 22.72 11.18 16.51
C ARG A 42 22.40 12.53 17.13
N GLU A 43 21.15 12.97 17.04
CA GLU A 43 20.74 14.33 17.36
C GLU A 43 19.91 14.40 18.65
N PHE A 44 20.50 14.88 19.75
CA PHE A 44 19.80 15.11 21.04
C PHE A 44 19.10 16.48 21.13
N GLY A 45 19.01 17.22 20.01
CA GLY A 45 18.41 18.55 19.97
C GLY A 45 16.88 18.50 19.85
N LYS A 46 16.15 19.23 20.72
CA LYS A 46 14.68 19.31 20.72
C LYS A 46 14.03 19.62 19.36
N ARG A 47 14.75 20.28 18.45
CA ARG A 47 14.27 20.65 17.09
C ARG A 47 14.14 19.43 16.16
N ALA A 48 14.95 18.39 16.34
CA ALA A 48 14.89 17.17 15.54
C ALA A 48 13.75 16.24 16.00
N THR A 49 13.45 16.21 17.30
CA THR A 49 12.50 15.28 17.93
C THR A 49 11.04 15.47 17.53
N ILE A 50 10.56 16.70 17.30
CA ILE A 50 9.13 16.93 16.99
C ILE A 50 8.76 16.38 15.60
N PRO A 51 9.54 16.62 14.53
CA PRO A 51 9.30 15.97 13.23
C PRO A 51 9.38 14.44 13.28
N LEU A 52 10.26 13.86 14.11
CA LEU A 52 10.43 12.40 14.21
C LEU A 52 9.14 11.68 14.59
N GLU A 53 8.47 12.12 15.66
CA GLU A 53 7.21 11.52 16.12
C GLU A 53 6.10 11.63 15.06
N GLN A 54 6.06 12.75 14.33
CA GLN A 54 5.09 12.93 13.25
C GLN A 54 5.33 11.96 12.10
N PHE A 55 6.59 11.73 11.72
CA PHE A 55 6.92 10.77 10.67
C PHE A 55 6.71 9.31 11.11
N GLN A 56 7.03 8.95 12.35
CA GLN A 56 6.71 7.63 12.90
C GLN A 56 5.20 7.35 12.85
N ASN A 57 4.37 8.33 13.25
CA ASN A 57 2.92 8.19 13.15
C ASN A 57 2.45 8.03 11.69
N LYS A 58 2.99 8.82 10.76
CA LYS A 58 2.67 8.70 9.32
C LYS A 58 3.07 7.31 8.78
N ILE A 59 4.24 6.78 9.14
CA ILE A 59 4.68 5.43 8.77
C ILE A 59 3.69 4.37 9.28
N MET A 60 3.26 4.47 10.54
CA MET A 60 2.33 3.51 11.11
C MET A 60 0.98 3.51 10.38
N ILE A 61 0.45 4.70 10.06
CA ILE A 61 -0.80 4.86 9.29
C ILE A 61 -0.62 4.25 7.88
N GLU A 62 0.51 4.51 7.24
CA GLU A 62 0.83 3.98 5.91
C GLU A 62 0.91 2.44 5.91
N LYS A 63 1.60 1.84 6.89
CA LYS A 63 1.70 0.38 7.05
C LYS A 63 0.32 -0.28 7.28
N ASP A 64 -0.56 0.37 8.04
CA ASP A 64 -1.93 -0.09 8.24
C ASP A 64 -2.76 -0.02 6.94
N ALA A 65 -2.67 1.09 6.20
CA ALA A 65 -3.33 1.25 4.91
C ALA A 65 -2.88 0.19 3.91
N ILE A 66 -1.57 -0.06 3.81
CA ILE A 66 -0.97 -1.12 3.00
C ILE A 66 -1.54 -2.49 3.38
N SER A 67 -1.59 -2.79 4.68
CA SER A 67 -2.08 -4.08 5.20
C SER A 67 -3.55 -4.32 4.83
N LYS A 68 -4.38 -3.29 4.95
CA LYS A 68 -5.81 -3.33 4.56
C LYS A 68 -5.98 -3.56 3.05
N LEU A 69 -5.23 -2.85 2.21
CA LEU A 69 -5.25 -3.02 0.76
C LEU A 69 -4.76 -4.40 0.32
N MET A 70 -3.69 -4.88 0.95
CA MET A 70 -3.13 -6.22 0.71
C MET A 70 -4.15 -7.31 1.05
N HIS A 71 -4.87 -7.16 2.18
CA HIS A 71 -5.93 -8.08 2.56
C HIS A 71 -7.08 -8.06 1.54
N ARG A 72 -7.50 -6.89 1.06
CA ARG A 72 -8.54 -6.77 0.01
C ARG A 72 -8.10 -7.41 -1.30
N CYS A 73 -6.85 -7.23 -1.72
CA CYS A 73 -6.30 -7.89 -2.90
C CYS A 73 -6.35 -9.42 -2.77
N LYS A 74 -5.89 -9.97 -1.64
CA LYS A 74 -5.94 -11.42 -1.35
C LYS A 74 -7.38 -11.95 -1.35
N ARG A 75 -8.33 -11.20 -0.78
CA ARG A 75 -9.76 -11.58 -0.77
C ARG A 75 -10.33 -11.64 -2.17
N LYS A 76 -10.07 -10.62 -3.02
CA LYS A 76 -10.55 -10.62 -4.41
C LYS A 76 -9.91 -11.75 -5.23
N LEU A 77 -8.62 -12.02 -5.06
CA LEU A 77 -7.94 -13.13 -5.74
C LEU A 77 -8.58 -14.48 -5.38
N LYS A 78 -8.81 -14.73 -4.08
CA LYS A 78 -9.48 -15.95 -3.60
C LYS A 78 -10.90 -16.09 -4.14
N ASN A 79 -11.61 -14.99 -4.37
CA ASN A 79 -12.94 -15.01 -4.97
C ASN A 79 -12.89 -15.34 -6.46
N ILE A 80 -11.90 -14.82 -7.20
CA ILE A 80 -11.68 -15.16 -8.61
C ILE A 80 -11.36 -16.65 -8.74
N ASP A 81 -10.41 -17.16 -7.96
CA ASP A 81 -10.03 -18.57 -8.00
C ASP A 81 -11.24 -19.48 -7.66
N LYS A 82 -12.15 -19.06 -6.77
CA LYS A 82 -13.38 -19.81 -6.47
C LYS A 82 -14.45 -19.72 -7.58
N ALA A 83 -14.55 -18.58 -8.25
CA ALA A 83 -15.51 -18.36 -9.33
C ALA A 83 -15.14 -19.15 -10.58
N ASP A 84 -13.84 -19.24 -10.89
CA ASP A 84 -13.30 -20.10 -11.95
C ASP A 84 -13.69 -21.57 -11.75
N PHE A 85 -13.82 -22.03 -10.50
CA PHE A 85 -14.24 -23.39 -10.15
C PHE A 85 -15.77 -23.64 -10.16
N LYS A 86 -16.61 -22.59 -10.22
CA LYS A 86 -18.07 -22.72 -10.01
C LYS A 86 -18.98 -22.10 -11.08
N GLU A 87 -18.44 -21.55 -12.17
CA GLU A 87 -19.22 -20.96 -13.29
C GLU A 87 -20.39 -20.02 -12.89
N GLN A 88 -20.32 -19.37 -11.72
CA GLN A 88 -21.26 -18.32 -11.34
C GLN A 88 -20.48 -17.10 -10.85
N ILE A 89 -20.37 -16.09 -11.73
CA ILE A 89 -19.93 -14.77 -11.33
C ILE A 89 -21.10 -14.12 -10.59
N ASP A 90 -21.11 -14.27 -9.28
CA ASP A 90 -22.06 -13.61 -8.38
C ASP A 90 -21.85 -12.09 -8.47
N GLY A 91 -22.91 -11.33 -8.77
CA GLY A 91 -22.92 -9.87 -8.92
C GLY A 91 -22.50 -9.10 -7.65
N ARG A 92 -22.22 -9.81 -6.56
CA ARG A 92 -21.65 -9.28 -5.32
C ARG A 92 -20.24 -8.67 -5.44
N LEU A 93 -19.55 -8.86 -6.57
CA LEU A 93 -18.25 -8.21 -6.83
C LEU A 93 -18.35 -6.69 -7.11
N GLN A 94 -19.55 -6.16 -7.40
CA GLN A 94 -19.76 -4.76 -7.82
C GLN A 94 -20.17 -3.78 -6.69
N ASN A 95 -20.50 -4.26 -5.48
CA ASN A 95 -21.07 -3.42 -4.41
C ASN A 95 -20.05 -2.91 -3.39
N GLU A 96 -18.92 -2.34 -3.82
CA GLU A 96 -18.05 -1.54 -2.93
C GLU A 96 -18.26 -0.04 -3.24
N GLN A 97 -18.45 0.81 -2.22
CA GLN A 97 -18.63 2.28 -2.39
C GLN A 97 -17.44 2.94 -3.11
N HIS A 98 -16.24 2.39 -2.92
CA HIS A 98 -15.03 2.68 -3.69
C HIS A 98 -14.47 1.40 -4.27
N THR A 99 -14.06 1.43 -5.53
CA THR A 99 -13.42 0.27 -6.16
C THR A 99 -11.99 0.13 -5.64
N LEU A 100 -11.50 -1.11 -5.49
CA LEU A 100 -10.11 -1.36 -5.11
C LEU A 100 -9.11 -0.66 -6.06
N ALA A 101 -9.47 -0.45 -7.33
CA ALA A 101 -8.63 0.28 -8.28
C ALA A 101 -8.49 1.76 -7.93
N GLU A 102 -9.57 2.41 -7.49
CA GLU A 102 -9.55 3.81 -7.01
C GLU A 102 -8.77 3.91 -5.72
N ASP A 103 -9.02 3.01 -4.76
CA ASP A 103 -8.31 2.99 -3.49
C ASP A 103 -6.80 2.79 -3.68
N MET A 104 -6.39 1.91 -4.61
CA MET A 104 -4.98 1.72 -4.98
C MET A 104 -4.39 2.98 -5.59
N ARG A 105 -5.12 3.66 -6.48
CA ARG A 105 -4.66 4.91 -7.12
C ARG A 105 -4.44 6.00 -6.09
N ASP A 106 -5.40 6.20 -5.19
CA ASP A 106 -5.30 7.22 -4.15
C ASP A 106 -4.19 6.89 -3.16
N TYR A 107 -4.08 5.63 -2.76
CA TYR A 107 -2.98 5.15 -1.93
C TYR A 107 -1.61 5.43 -2.56
N ILE A 108 -1.39 5.02 -3.82
CA ILE A 108 -0.11 5.25 -4.51
C ILE A 108 0.24 6.74 -4.52
N ARG A 109 -0.73 7.61 -4.84
CA ARG A 109 -0.52 9.06 -4.82
C ARG A 109 -0.10 9.58 -3.45
N MET A 110 -0.79 9.15 -2.39
CA MET A 110 -0.47 9.55 -1.01
C MET A 110 0.91 9.04 -0.57
N HIS A 111 1.23 7.79 -0.92
CA HIS A 111 2.51 7.16 -0.62
C HIS A 111 3.69 7.95 -1.18
N TYR A 112 3.62 8.34 -2.46
CA TYR A 112 4.68 9.13 -3.09
C TYR A 112 4.81 10.52 -2.44
N GLY A 113 3.70 11.14 -2.02
CA GLY A 113 3.74 12.39 -1.26
C GLY A 113 4.49 12.25 0.07
N LEU A 114 4.15 11.22 0.85
CA LEU A 114 4.85 10.91 2.10
C LEU A 114 6.34 10.67 1.86
N LYS A 115 6.68 9.87 0.85
CA LYS A 115 8.06 9.57 0.46
C LYS A 115 8.86 10.84 0.16
N GLU A 116 8.30 11.77 -0.61
CA GLU A 116 8.97 13.05 -0.90
C GLU A 116 9.20 13.89 0.36
N GLU A 117 8.22 13.96 1.27
CA GLU A 117 8.35 14.64 2.55
C GLU A 117 9.48 14.03 3.39
N MET A 118 9.52 12.70 3.50
CA MET A 118 10.53 11.98 4.25
C MET A 118 11.92 12.13 3.66
N MET A 119 12.06 12.03 2.34
CA MET A 119 13.35 12.20 1.67
C MET A 119 13.90 13.62 1.82
N ARG A 120 13.02 14.63 1.87
CA ARG A 120 13.42 16.00 2.17
C ARG A 120 13.93 16.15 3.59
N TYR A 121 13.20 15.58 4.55
CA TYR A 121 13.62 15.55 5.95
C TYR A 121 14.97 14.86 6.10
N PHE A 122 15.13 13.65 5.55
CA PHE A 122 16.40 12.94 5.62
C PHE A 122 17.58 13.74 5.06
N ARG A 123 17.39 14.50 3.97
CA ARG A 123 18.45 15.36 3.42
C ARG A 123 18.81 16.57 4.30
N GLU A 124 17.90 17.04 5.13
CA GLU A 124 18.16 18.16 6.04
C GLU A 124 18.95 17.71 7.29
N TRP A 125 18.83 16.43 7.65
CA TRP A 125 19.39 15.86 8.88
C TRP A 125 20.46 14.77 8.63
N LEU A 126 20.84 14.52 7.38
CA LEU A 126 21.99 13.70 6.95
C LEU A 126 23.14 14.60 6.49
#